data_AF-A0A933BV25-F1
#
_entry.id   AF-A0A933BV25-F1
#
_cell.length_a   1.000
_cell.length_b   1.000
_cell.length_c   1.000
_cell.angle_alpha   90.00
_cell.angle_beta   90.00
_cell.angle_gamma   90.00
#
_symmetry.space_group_name_H-M   'P 1'
#
loop_
_entity.id
_entity.type
_entity.pdbx_description
1 polymer ?
#
loop_
_entity_poly.entity_id
_entity_poly.type
_entity_poly.pdbx_seq_one_letter_code
_entity_poly.pdbx_strand_id
1 'polypeptide(L)'
;MGRAGLLVLTGACALLAVAAAIPGLRTAWQAPPPMPPAAAERYFTPEEEARGRAYTRPRYAFAIAGRLLIIPVLLVLGLSSAGAGLRDTVARFAGARPLLTAAGVGLALYLLLQAIGFPLTFYVSYLREKAFGLSTQTAPAWMWDYVKAAAIGAFLFVGAVAGWSALARRFPEAWPLPVWGAALLLTVLLVAGA
;
A
#
# COMPACT_ATOMS: atom_id res chain seq x y z
N MET A 1 -12.48 -1.80 -24.43
CA MET A 1 -12.27 -1.14 -23.11
C MET A 1 -13.58 -0.48 -22.70
N GLY A 2 -14.24 -0.97 -21.66
CA GLY A 2 -15.54 -0.43 -21.21
C GLY A 2 -15.40 0.96 -20.59
N ARG A 3 -16.49 1.75 -20.62
CA ARG A 3 -16.58 3.14 -20.10
C ARG A 3 -16.01 3.31 -18.68
N ALA A 4 -16.05 2.24 -17.86
CA ALA A 4 -15.45 2.20 -16.53
C ALA A 4 -13.90 2.31 -16.53
N GLY A 5 -13.21 1.73 -17.50
CA GLY A 5 -11.74 1.79 -17.60
C GLY A 5 -11.22 3.17 -17.97
N LEU A 6 -11.98 3.91 -18.78
CA LEU A 6 -11.66 5.29 -19.13
C LEU A 6 -11.83 6.24 -17.92
N LEU A 7 -12.87 6.03 -17.12
CA LEU A 7 -13.18 6.84 -15.93
C LEU A 7 -12.14 6.67 -14.81
N VAL A 8 -11.62 5.45 -14.60
CA VAL A 8 -10.56 5.17 -13.62
C VAL A 8 -9.24 5.82 -14.03
N LEU A 9 -8.88 5.77 -15.31
CA LEU A 9 -7.68 6.41 -15.85
C LEU A 9 -7.76 7.94 -15.77
N THR A 10 -8.91 8.54 -16.10
CA THR A 10 -9.09 10.00 -15.97
C THR A 10 -9.07 10.46 -14.51
N GLY A 11 -9.66 9.68 -13.59
CA GLY A 11 -9.62 9.99 -12.16
C GLY A 11 -8.21 9.93 -11.57
N ALA A 12 -7.42 8.93 -11.95
CA ALA A 12 -6.02 8.80 -11.52
C ALA A 12 -5.14 9.94 -12.05
N CYS A 13 -5.29 10.30 -13.34
CA CYS A 13 -4.56 11.43 -13.92
C CYS A 13 -4.95 12.78 -13.29
N ALA A 14 -6.23 12.99 -12.98
CA ALA A 14 -6.70 14.19 -12.31
C ALA A 14 -6.14 14.32 -10.87
N LEU A 15 -6.11 13.22 -10.11
CA LEU A 15 -5.50 13.19 -8.78
C LEU A 15 -3.99 13.47 -8.81
N LEU A 16 -3.26 12.92 -9.78
CA LEU A 16 -1.84 13.20 -9.98
C LEU A 16 -1.59 14.66 -10.36
N ALA A 17 -2.45 15.26 -11.20
CA ALA A 17 -2.36 16.66 -11.58
C ALA A 17 -2.65 17.60 -10.40
N VAL A 18 -3.65 17.29 -9.57
CA VAL A 18 -3.97 18.05 -8.34
C VAL A 18 -2.82 17.97 -7.33
N ALA A 19 -2.27 16.78 -7.09
CA ALA A 19 -1.11 16.62 -6.20
C ALA A 19 0.11 17.41 -6.70
N ALA A 20 0.36 17.43 -8.02
CA ALA A 20 1.45 18.19 -8.63
C ALA A 20 1.24 19.71 -8.60
N ALA A 21 0.02 20.20 -8.37
CA ALA A 21 -0.31 21.62 -8.31
C ALA A 21 -0.14 22.23 -6.91
N ILE A 22 0.00 21.42 -5.84
CA ILE A 22 0.17 21.90 -4.47
C ILE A 22 1.61 22.43 -4.28
N PRO A 23 1.81 23.75 -4.11
CA PRO A 23 3.15 24.34 -4.02
C PRO A 23 3.94 23.83 -2.80
N GLY A 24 3.26 23.60 -1.68
CA GLY A 24 3.86 23.03 -0.46
C GLY A 24 4.36 21.58 -0.65
N LEU A 25 3.74 20.83 -1.56
CA LEU A 25 4.22 19.50 -1.93
C LEU A 25 5.50 19.64 -2.76
N ARG A 26 5.55 20.55 -3.74
CA ARG A 26 6.75 20.78 -4.56
C ARG A 26 7.96 21.19 -3.73
N THR A 27 7.79 22.06 -2.73
CA THR A 27 8.88 22.48 -1.84
C THR A 27 9.29 21.37 -0.88
N ALA A 28 8.35 20.55 -0.39
CA ALA A 28 8.64 19.38 0.44
C ALA A 28 9.40 18.27 -0.32
N TRP A 29 9.29 18.22 -1.65
CA TRP A 29 9.98 17.26 -2.51
C TRP A 29 11.29 17.78 -3.12
N GLN A 30 11.73 19.00 -2.78
CA GLN A 30 13.07 19.43 -3.15
C GLN A 30 14.10 18.66 -2.33
N ALA A 31 14.87 17.79 -3.00
CA ALA A 31 16.01 17.16 -2.36
C ALA A 31 16.97 18.26 -1.87
N PRO A 32 17.45 18.19 -0.62
CA PRO A 32 18.52 19.08 -0.18
C PRO A 32 19.68 18.98 -1.17
N PRO A 33 20.41 20.08 -1.43
CA PRO A 33 21.60 20.01 -2.26
C PRO A 33 22.53 18.92 -1.71
N PRO A 34 23.12 18.08 -2.59
CA PRO A 34 23.99 17.01 -2.14
C PRO A 34 25.13 17.59 -1.31
N MET A 35 25.45 16.96 -0.19
CA MET A 35 26.57 17.37 0.65
C MET A 35 27.86 17.31 -0.17
N PRO A 36 28.71 18.36 -0.15
CA PRO A 36 30.02 18.31 -0.81
C PRO A 36 30.83 17.13 -0.27
N PRO A 37 31.59 16.38 -1.10
CA PRO A 37 32.39 15.24 -0.64
C PRO A 37 33.32 15.59 0.54
N ALA A 38 34.02 16.73 0.45
CA ALA A 38 34.89 17.23 1.51
C ALA A 38 34.17 17.51 2.84
N ALA A 39 32.86 17.77 2.82
CA ALA A 39 32.06 17.97 4.03
C ALA A 39 31.59 16.64 4.62
N ALA A 40 31.35 15.61 3.80
CA ALA A 40 30.98 14.26 4.24
C ALA A 40 32.17 13.54 4.90
N GLU A 41 33.36 13.66 4.32
CA GLU A 41 34.63 13.10 4.83
C GLU A 41 35.01 13.65 6.22
N ARG A 42 34.43 14.79 6.64
CA ARG A 42 34.61 15.35 7.98
C ARG A 42 33.88 14.57 9.07
N TYR A 43 32.76 13.93 8.72
CA TYR A 43 31.86 13.29 9.67
C TYR A 43 31.81 11.77 9.53
N PHE A 44 32.18 11.23 8.37
CA PHE A 44 32.07 9.81 8.06
C PHE A 44 33.39 9.23 7.55
N THR A 45 33.71 8.03 7.99
CA THR A 45 34.82 7.28 7.39
C THR A 45 34.41 6.74 6.01
N PRO A 46 35.36 6.46 5.11
CA PRO A 46 35.07 5.84 3.80
C PRO A 46 34.28 4.52 3.92
N GLU A 47 34.51 3.75 4.98
CA GLU A 47 33.80 2.50 5.28
C GLU A 47 32.34 2.76 5.67
N GLU A 48 32.07 3.77 6.49
CA GLU A 48 30.73 4.15 6.90
C GLU A 48 29.91 4.64 5.70
N GLU A 49 30.52 5.45 4.83
CA GLU A 49 29.88 5.88 3.60
C GLU A 49 29.60 4.71 2.66
N ALA A 50 30.56 3.79 2.48
CA ALA A 50 30.39 2.61 1.65
C ALA A 50 29.25 1.73 2.16
N ARG A 51 29.17 1.53 3.49
CA ARG A 51 28.09 0.80 4.16
C ARG A 51 26.74 1.50 3.98
N GLY A 52 26.67 2.82 4.15
CA GLY A 52 25.46 3.61 3.95
C GLY A 52 24.96 3.58 2.50
N ARG A 53 25.88 3.63 1.51
CA ARG A 53 25.55 3.46 0.10
C ARG A 53 25.05 2.04 -0.22
N ALA A 54 25.71 1.02 0.31
CA ALA A 54 25.30 -0.38 0.15
C ALA A 54 23.91 -0.65 0.75
N TYR A 55 23.61 0.00 1.89
CA TYR A 55 22.27 -0.02 2.47
C TYR A 55 21.27 0.71 1.57
N THR A 56 21.53 1.95 1.16
CA THR A 56 20.50 2.80 0.52
C THR A 56 20.23 2.44 -0.94
N ARG A 57 21.25 2.06 -1.72
CA ARG A 57 21.13 1.82 -3.16
C ARG A 57 20.01 0.84 -3.56
N PRO A 58 19.87 -0.34 -2.91
CA PRO A 58 18.85 -1.31 -3.30
C PRO A 58 17.43 -0.92 -2.88
N ARG A 59 17.22 0.16 -2.13
CA ARG A 59 15.90 0.56 -1.61
C ARG A 59 14.85 0.65 -2.72
N TYR A 60 15.18 1.26 -3.85
CA TYR A 60 14.28 1.35 -4.98
C TYR A 60 14.05 0.02 -5.67
N ALA A 61 15.09 -0.84 -5.76
CA ALA A 61 14.96 -2.17 -6.32
C ALA A 61 13.97 -3.03 -5.51
N PHE A 62 14.04 -3.01 -4.17
CA PHE A 62 13.06 -3.70 -3.33
C PHE A 62 11.65 -3.15 -3.50
N ALA A 63 11.52 -1.82 -3.59
CA ALA A 63 10.23 -1.19 -3.79
C ALA A 63 9.63 -1.55 -5.16
N ILE A 64 10.45 -1.68 -6.20
CA ILE A 64 10.02 -2.13 -7.54
C ILE A 64 9.67 -3.62 -7.48
N ALA A 65 10.50 -4.46 -6.88
CA ALA A 65 10.26 -5.89 -6.73
C ALA A 65 8.92 -6.17 -6.03
N GLY A 66 8.62 -5.45 -4.95
CA GLY A 66 7.33 -5.56 -4.26
C GLY A 66 6.14 -5.24 -5.17
N ARG A 67 6.26 -4.20 -6.01
CA ARG A 67 5.21 -3.84 -6.98
C ARG A 67 5.07 -4.89 -8.09
N LEU A 68 6.18 -5.43 -8.58
CA LEU A 68 6.19 -6.49 -9.58
C LEU A 68 5.63 -7.82 -9.05
N LEU A 69 5.65 -8.05 -7.73
CA LEU A 69 4.96 -9.20 -7.12
C LEU A 69 3.43 -8.99 -7.05
N ILE A 70 2.98 -7.79 -6.71
CA ILE A 70 1.57 -7.53 -6.41
C ILE A 70 0.75 -7.19 -7.66
N ILE A 71 1.29 -6.39 -8.58
CA ILE A 71 0.56 -5.92 -9.77
C ILE A 71 0.06 -7.11 -10.63
N PRO A 72 0.86 -8.12 -10.97
CA PRO A 72 0.39 -9.25 -11.77
C PRO A 72 -0.77 -10.01 -11.13
N VAL A 73 -0.74 -10.18 -9.80
CA VAL A 73 -1.81 -10.85 -9.05
C VAL A 73 -3.12 -10.06 -9.19
N LEU A 74 -3.06 -8.75 -9.03
CA LEU A 74 -4.21 -7.87 -9.21
C LEU A 74 -4.71 -7.85 -10.65
N LEU A 75 -3.80 -7.86 -11.64
CA LEU A 75 -4.17 -7.93 -13.05
C LEU A 75 -4.87 -9.25 -13.37
N VAL A 76 -4.36 -10.39 -12.87
CA VAL A 76 -5.01 -11.69 -13.05
C VAL A 76 -6.39 -11.69 -12.40
N LEU A 77 -6.51 -11.25 -11.15
CA LEU A 77 -7.80 -11.22 -10.46
C LEU A 77 -8.80 -10.24 -11.10
N GLY A 78 -8.33 -9.11 -11.62
CA GLY A 78 -9.18 -8.04 -12.18
C GLY A 78 -9.53 -8.21 -13.66
N LEU A 79 -8.66 -8.85 -14.46
CA LEU A 79 -8.83 -8.97 -15.91
C LEU A 79 -9.20 -10.38 -16.38
N SER A 80 -9.19 -11.37 -15.48
CA SER A 80 -9.61 -12.75 -15.80
C SER A 80 -10.85 -13.16 -15.00
N SER A 81 -11.37 -14.36 -15.28
CA SER A 81 -12.46 -14.97 -14.50
C SER A 81 -12.04 -15.39 -13.10
N ALA A 82 -10.75 -15.36 -12.75
CA ALA A 82 -10.25 -15.76 -11.43
C ALA A 82 -10.88 -14.92 -10.29
N GLY A 83 -11.06 -13.62 -10.49
CA GLY A 83 -11.72 -12.76 -9.50
C GLY A 83 -13.20 -13.12 -9.31
N ALA A 84 -13.91 -13.45 -10.39
CA ALA A 84 -15.28 -13.95 -10.32
C ALA A 84 -15.35 -15.31 -9.59
N GLY A 85 -14.43 -16.23 -9.90
CA GLY A 85 -14.32 -17.51 -9.22
C GLY A 85 -14.05 -17.38 -7.71
N LEU A 86 -13.17 -16.45 -7.31
CA LEU A 86 -12.93 -16.14 -5.91
C LEU A 86 -14.21 -15.61 -5.24
N ARG A 87 -14.88 -14.64 -5.87
CA ARG A 87 -16.14 -14.09 -5.38
C ARG A 87 -17.20 -15.16 -5.20
N ASP A 88 -17.40 -16.02 -6.20
CA ASP A 88 -18.43 -17.05 -6.19
C ASP A 88 -18.15 -18.10 -5.12
N THR A 89 -16.87 -18.48 -4.95
CA THR A 89 -16.43 -19.37 -3.87
C THR A 89 -16.77 -18.77 -2.51
N VAL A 90 -16.41 -17.51 -2.26
CA VAL A 90 -16.73 -16.82 -1.01
C VAL A 90 -18.24 -16.67 -0.82
N ALA A 91 -18.99 -16.36 -1.88
CA ALA A 91 -20.42 -16.15 -1.83
C ALA A 91 -21.19 -17.40 -1.38
N ARG A 92 -20.70 -18.61 -1.73
CA ARG A 92 -21.24 -19.89 -1.27
C ARG A 92 -21.15 -20.01 0.25
N PHE A 93 -20.01 -19.64 0.84
CA PHE A 93 -19.83 -19.65 2.30
C PHE A 93 -20.58 -18.51 3.00
N ALA A 94 -20.69 -17.34 2.36
CA ALA A 94 -21.37 -16.17 2.91
C ALA A 94 -22.91 -16.23 2.80
N GLY A 95 -23.48 -17.31 2.26
CA GLY A 95 -24.93 -17.47 2.11
C GLY A 95 -25.58 -16.42 1.21
N ALA A 96 -24.87 -15.98 0.16
CA ALA A 96 -25.29 -14.92 -0.76
C ALA A 96 -25.59 -13.55 -0.10
N ARG A 97 -25.15 -13.31 1.14
CA ARG A 97 -25.27 -12.00 1.80
C ARG A 97 -24.23 -11.04 1.23
N PRO A 98 -24.63 -10.01 0.48
CA PRO A 98 -23.72 -9.21 -0.35
C PRO A 98 -22.60 -8.52 0.43
N LEU A 99 -22.87 -8.02 1.64
CA LEU A 99 -21.85 -7.38 2.48
C LEU A 99 -20.87 -8.39 3.09
N LEU A 100 -21.35 -9.57 3.49
CA LEU A 100 -20.48 -10.64 3.98
C LEU A 100 -19.63 -11.21 2.85
N THR A 101 -20.19 -11.34 1.64
CA THR A 101 -19.42 -11.72 0.45
C THR A 101 -18.33 -10.69 0.16
N ALA A 102 -18.65 -9.39 0.18
CA ALA A 102 -17.66 -8.34 -0.04
C ALA A 102 -16.55 -8.35 1.02
N ALA A 103 -16.92 -8.49 2.30
CA ALA A 103 -15.95 -8.60 3.39
C ALA A 103 -15.05 -9.84 3.24
N GLY A 104 -15.63 -10.99 2.91
CA GLY A 104 -14.89 -12.24 2.71
C GLY A 104 -13.94 -12.18 1.50
N VAL A 105 -14.38 -11.56 0.40
CA VAL A 105 -13.51 -11.34 -0.78
C VAL A 105 -12.38 -10.38 -0.43
N GLY A 106 -12.68 -9.29 0.29
CA GLY A 106 -11.68 -8.35 0.78
C GLY A 106 -10.64 -9.04 1.67
N LEU A 107 -11.08 -9.91 2.59
CA LEU A 107 -10.19 -10.66 3.48
C LEU A 107 -9.32 -11.65 2.70
N ALA A 108 -9.92 -12.42 1.79
CA ALA A 108 -9.18 -13.39 0.98
C ALA A 108 -8.13 -12.70 0.10
N LEU A 109 -8.49 -11.57 -0.53
CA LEU A 109 -7.55 -10.75 -1.29
C LEU A 109 -6.43 -10.23 -0.40
N TYR A 110 -6.75 -9.65 0.76
CA TYR A 110 -5.75 -9.12 1.68
C TYR A 110 -4.74 -10.19 2.10
N LEU A 111 -5.22 -11.36 2.53
CA LEU A 111 -4.37 -12.48 2.95
C LEU A 111 -3.51 -13.01 1.81
N LEU A 112 -4.05 -13.09 0.59
CA LEU A 112 -3.29 -13.48 -0.59
C LEU A 112 -2.13 -12.51 -0.85
N LEU A 113 -2.40 -11.20 -0.81
CA LEU A 113 -1.35 -10.19 -1.02
C LEU A 113 -0.30 -10.21 0.09
N GLN A 114 -0.71 -10.41 1.35
CA GLN A 114 0.21 -10.60 2.48
C GLN A 114 1.08 -11.83 2.28
N ALA A 115 0.51 -12.97 1.88
CA ALA A 115 1.26 -14.20 1.66
C ALA A 115 2.30 -14.05 0.54
N ILE A 116 1.94 -13.39 -0.57
CA ILE A 116 2.84 -13.15 -1.70
C ILE A 116 3.95 -12.15 -1.35
N GLY A 117 3.61 -11.09 -0.61
CA GLY A 117 4.57 -10.07 -0.18
C GLY A 117 5.46 -10.51 0.99
N PHE A 118 5.02 -11.50 1.78
CA PHE A 118 5.68 -11.90 3.02
C PHE A 118 7.17 -12.22 2.87
N PRO A 119 7.63 -13.02 1.89
CA PRO A 119 9.05 -13.34 1.77
C PRO A 119 9.93 -12.09 1.57
N LEU A 120 9.48 -11.14 0.74
CA LEU A 120 10.19 -9.89 0.51
C LEU A 120 10.16 -9.01 1.77
N THR A 121 9.01 -8.91 2.44
CA THR A 121 8.87 -8.15 3.69
C THR A 121 9.78 -8.70 4.78
N PHE A 122 9.83 -10.02 4.97
CA PHE A 122 10.73 -10.67 5.93
C PHE A 122 12.20 -10.38 5.60
N TYR A 123 12.60 -10.52 4.34
CA TYR A 123 13.96 -10.23 3.93
C TYR A 123 14.35 -8.76 4.18
N VAL A 124 13.53 -7.81 3.70
CA VAL A 124 13.85 -6.38 3.73
C VAL A 124 13.79 -5.81 5.14
N SER A 125 12.76 -6.17 5.92
CA SER A 125 12.49 -5.55 7.22
C SER A 125 13.08 -6.30 8.42
N TYR A 126 13.45 -7.57 8.27
CA TYR A 126 14.09 -8.34 9.34
C TYR A 126 15.53 -8.70 9.00
N LEU A 127 15.76 -9.56 7.99
CA LEU A 127 17.09 -10.11 7.70
C LEU A 127 18.10 -9.03 7.33
N ARG A 128 17.70 -8.08 6.47
CA ARG A 128 18.57 -7.00 6.04
C ARG A 128 18.81 -5.99 7.16
N GLU A 129 17.79 -5.60 7.92
CA GLU A 129 17.96 -4.69 9.06
C GLU A 129 18.90 -5.29 10.12
N LYS A 130 18.79 -6.60 10.38
CA LYS A 130 19.73 -7.37 11.21
C LYS A 130 21.15 -7.34 10.65
N ALA A 131 21.32 -7.63 9.36
CA ALA A 131 22.63 -7.67 8.71
C ALA A 131 23.37 -6.32 8.77
N PHE A 132 22.63 -5.21 8.72
CA PHE A 132 23.19 -3.87 8.86
C PHE A 132 23.27 -3.38 10.31
N GLY A 133 22.90 -4.20 11.30
CA GLY A 133 22.92 -3.82 12.72
C GLY A 133 21.91 -2.74 13.10
N LEU A 134 20.87 -2.54 12.28
CA LEU A 134 19.84 -1.53 12.47
C LEU A 134 18.66 -2.04 13.32
N SER A 135 18.60 -3.35 13.57
CA SER A 135 17.58 -3.97 14.42
C SER A 135 18.16 -4.98 15.40
N THR A 136 17.80 -4.84 16.68
CA THR A 136 18.11 -5.80 17.75
C THR A 136 17.00 -6.83 17.95
N GLN A 137 15.85 -6.65 17.31
CA GLN A 137 14.63 -7.45 17.50
C GLN A 137 14.84 -8.95 17.21
N THR A 138 14.22 -9.86 17.95
CA THR A 138 14.27 -11.30 17.66
C THR A 138 13.27 -11.70 16.57
N ALA A 139 13.47 -12.82 15.89
CA ALA A 139 12.54 -13.30 14.86
C ALA A 139 11.09 -13.49 15.38
N PRO A 140 10.85 -14.05 16.58
CA PRO A 140 9.49 -14.16 17.13
C PRO A 140 8.86 -12.79 17.43
N ALA A 141 9.63 -11.84 17.97
CA ALA A 141 9.14 -10.49 18.21
C ALA A 141 8.78 -9.79 16.91
N TRP A 142 9.62 -9.92 15.88
CA TRP A 142 9.32 -9.38 14.54
C TRP A 142 8.06 -10.01 13.94
N MET A 143 7.90 -11.33 14.05
CA MET A 143 6.71 -12.03 13.55
C MET A 143 5.45 -11.57 14.28
N TRP A 144 5.53 -11.37 15.59
CA TRP A 144 4.40 -10.87 16.37
C TRP A 144 4.00 -9.46 15.94
N ASP A 145 4.96 -8.58 15.68
CA ASP A 145 4.70 -7.24 15.15
C ASP A 145 4.10 -7.30 13.75
N TYR A 146 4.62 -8.17 12.89
CA TYR A 146 4.06 -8.40 11.55
C TYR A 146 2.61 -8.89 11.61
N VAL A 147 2.30 -9.88 12.44
CA VAL A 147 0.94 -10.42 12.58
C VAL A 147 -0.03 -9.37 13.14
N LYS A 148 0.38 -8.61 14.16
CA LYS A 148 -0.44 -7.50 14.69
C LYS A 148 -0.71 -6.45 13.61
N ALA A 149 0.32 -6.02 12.88
CA ALA A 149 0.18 -5.07 11.79
C ALA A 149 -0.74 -5.62 10.68
N ALA A 150 -0.59 -6.90 10.34
CA ALA A 150 -1.44 -7.58 9.37
C ALA A 150 -2.90 -7.70 9.83
N ALA A 151 -3.14 -7.95 11.11
CA ALA A 151 -4.50 -8.01 11.67
C ALA A 151 -5.19 -6.64 11.63
N ILE A 152 -4.48 -5.57 12.02
CA ILE A 152 -4.99 -4.21 11.93
C ILE A 152 -5.24 -3.84 10.47
N GLY A 153 -4.28 -4.13 9.58
CA GLY A 153 -4.43 -3.87 8.16
C GLY A 153 -5.60 -4.64 7.53
N ALA A 154 -5.81 -5.90 7.92
CA ALA A 154 -6.94 -6.71 7.48
C ALA A 154 -8.27 -6.08 7.92
N PHE A 155 -8.39 -5.68 9.19
CA PHE A 155 -9.58 -5.03 9.71
C PHE A 155 -9.92 -3.75 8.92
N LEU A 156 -8.92 -2.87 8.72
CA LEU A 156 -9.09 -1.64 7.97
C LEU A 156 -9.46 -1.90 6.50
N PHE A 157 -8.75 -2.83 5.84
CA PHE A 157 -8.98 -3.15 4.44
C PHE A 157 -10.36 -3.79 4.20
N VAL A 158 -10.72 -4.78 5.02
CA VAL A 158 -12.03 -5.45 4.94
C VAL A 158 -13.16 -4.47 5.24
N GLY A 159 -13.00 -3.64 6.27
CA GLY A 159 -13.94 -2.57 6.61
C GLY A 159 -14.12 -1.59 5.44
N ALA A 160 -13.03 -1.18 4.80
CA ALA A 160 -13.08 -0.31 3.63
C ALA A 160 -13.81 -0.97 2.44
N VAL A 161 -13.50 -2.23 2.12
CA VAL A 161 -14.16 -2.98 1.02
C VAL A 161 -15.66 -3.17 1.30
N ALA A 162 -16.02 -3.56 2.52
CA ALA A 162 -17.40 -3.76 2.91
C ALA A 162 -18.18 -2.43 2.96
N GLY A 163 -17.59 -1.38 3.53
CA GLY A 163 -18.17 -0.04 3.59
C GLY A 163 -18.37 0.57 2.20
N TRP A 164 -17.37 0.44 1.32
CA TRP A 164 -17.48 0.83 -0.09
C TRP A 164 -18.62 0.09 -0.79
N SER A 165 -18.68 -1.23 -0.60
CA SER A 165 -19.75 -2.06 -1.18
C SER A 165 -21.13 -1.69 -0.65
N ALA A 166 -21.25 -1.33 0.63
CA ALA A 166 -22.49 -0.83 1.20
C ALA A 166 -22.91 0.51 0.58
N LEU A 167 -21.96 1.43 0.42
CA LEU A 167 -22.22 2.76 -0.11
C LEU A 167 -22.59 2.73 -1.59
N ALA A 168 -21.87 1.93 -2.39
CA ALA A 168 -22.18 1.69 -3.81
C ALA A 168 -23.59 1.11 -4.00
N ARG A 169 -24.05 0.27 -3.07
CA ARG A 169 -25.41 -0.27 -3.09
C ARG A 169 -26.46 0.72 -2.59
N ARG A 170 -26.10 1.63 -1.67
CA ARG A 170 -27.03 2.62 -1.11
C ARG A 170 -27.26 3.81 -2.04
N PHE A 171 -26.24 4.21 -2.82
CA PHE A 171 -26.27 5.36 -3.73
C PHE A 171 -25.79 4.96 -5.14
N PRO A 172 -26.54 4.16 -5.92
CA PRO A 172 -26.03 3.59 -7.19
C PRO A 172 -25.47 4.62 -8.20
N GLU A 173 -26.06 5.82 -8.25
CA GLU A 173 -25.65 6.89 -9.20
C GLU A 173 -24.72 7.94 -8.57
N ALA A 174 -24.76 8.09 -7.25
CA ALA A 174 -24.07 9.16 -6.53
C ALA A 174 -23.05 8.65 -5.50
N TRP A 175 -22.77 7.33 -5.46
CA TRP A 175 -21.86 6.73 -4.49
C TRP A 175 -20.46 7.37 -4.42
N PRO A 176 -19.89 7.97 -5.49
CA PRO A 176 -18.61 8.63 -5.36
C PRO A 176 -18.68 9.82 -4.39
N LEU A 177 -19.77 10.60 -4.39
CA LEU A 177 -19.89 11.84 -3.59
C LEU A 177 -19.64 11.63 -2.09
N PRO A 178 -20.32 10.69 -1.40
CA PRO A 178 -20.04 10.41 0.01
C PRO A 178 -18.64 9.83 0.25
N VAL A 179 -18.05 9.09 -0.71
CA VAL A 179 -16.65 8.64 -0.61
C VAL A 179 -15.70 9.83 -0.64
N TRP A 180 -15.87 10.74 -1.61
CA TRP A 180 -15.05 11.94 -1.73
C TRP A 180 -15.17 12.82 -0.49
N GLY A 181 -16.39 13.00 0.03
CA GLY A 181 -16.64 13.73 1.28
C GLY A 181 -15.94 13.10 2.49
N ALA A 182 -16.04 11.78 2.64
CA ALA A 182 -15.35 11.06 3.72
C ALA A 182 -13.82 11.16 3.60
N ALA A 183 -13.27 10.96 2.39
CA ALA A 183 -11.83 11.06 2.15
C ALA A 183 -11.29 12.48 2.38
N LEU A 184 -12.04 13.50 1.97
CA LEU A 184 -11.68 14.91 2.21
C LEU A 184 -11.70 15.21 3.71
N LEU A 185 -12.75 14.81 4.43
CA LEU A 185 -12.86 15.01 5.87
C LEU A 185 -11.70 14.33 6.61
N LEU A 186 -11.38 13.08 6.28
CA LEU A 186 -10.29 12.34 6.89
C LEU A 186 -8.94 13.03 6.63
N THR A 187 -8.73 13.54 5.42
CA THR A 187 -7.53 14.32 5.08
C THR A 187 -7.44 15.60 5.89
N VAL A 188 -8.54 16.35 6.00
CA VAL A 188 -8.60 17.59 6.80
C VAL A 188 -8.31 17.31 8.27
N LEU A 189 -8.89 16.26 8.85
CA LEU A 189 -8.65 15.88 10.25
C LEU A 189 -7.20 15.48 10.50
N LEU A 190 -6.58 14.73 9.58
CA LEU A 190 -5.18 14.34 9.70
C LEU A 190 -4.22 15.53 9.59
N VAL A 191 -4.53 16.50 8.72
CA VAL A 191 -3.71 17.71 8.54
C VAL A 191 -3.93 18.72 9.67
N ALA A 192 -5.17 18.87 10.16
CA ALA A 192 -5.49 19.81 11.23
C ALA A 192 -5.06 19.29 12.62
N GLY A 193 -4.84 17.98 12.76
CA GLY A 193 -4.36 17.34 13.99
C GLY A 193 -2.84 17.13 14.05
N ALA A 194 -2.09 17.52 13.01
CA ALA A 194 -0.63 17.44 12.93
C ALA A 194 0.01 18.82 13.06
#